data_AF-A0A2N8PRR9-F1
#
_entry.id   AF-A0A2N8PRR9-F1
#
_cell.length_a   1.000
_cell.length_b   1.000
_cell.length_c   1.000
_cell.angle_alpha   90.00
_cell.angle_beta   90.00
_cell.angle_gamma   90.00
#
_symmetry.space_group_name_H-M   'P 1'
#
loop_
_entity.id
_entity.type
_entity.pdbx_description
1 polymer ?
#
loop_
_entity_poly.entity_id
_entity_poly.type
_entity_poly.pdbx_seq_one_letter_code
_entity_poly.pdbx_strand_id
1 'polypeptide(L)'
;MHEYGITDKKLFTLSRQTIEKRIRKFYHETKDGTATIELLIALQVRAELCESEFKSVLRGLANYIFLKTRSTAAMRRYYIYFTDYFGKKEWQLLSEKLFPAQTYVAEKTEQLLNQITEEPLTGFAES
;
A
#
# COMPACT_ATOMS: atom_id res chain seq x y z
N MET A 1 12.76 -6.61 -14.18
CA MET A 1 12.88 -5.77 -12.96
C MET A 1 14.20 -5.03 -13.03
N HIS A 2 14.30 -3.81 -12.50
CA HIS A 2 15.63 -3.20 -12.33
C HIS A 2 16.38 -3.96 -11.23
N GLU A 3 17.69 -4.13 -11.40
CA GLU A 3 18.50 -4.93 -10.46
C GLU A 3 18.90 -4.08 -9.25
N TYR A 4 18.08 -4.11 -8.19
CA TYR A 4 18.22 -3.29 -6.98
C TYR A 4 19.26 -3.83 -5.98
N GLY A 5 20.45 -4.20 -6.48
CA GLY A 5 21.51 -4.82 -5.67
C GLY A 5 21.23 -6.27 -5.24
N ILE A 6 20.08 -6.83 -5.60
CA ILE A 6 19.73 -8.25 -5.49
C ILE A 6 19.30 -8.72 -6.88
N THR A 7 20.00 -9.73 -7.38
CA THR A 7 19.69 -10.31 -8.70
C THR A 7 18.44 -11.17 -8.62
N ASP A 8 17.66 -11.28 -9.71
CA ASP A 8 16.43 -12.09 -9.74
C ASP A 8 16.71 -13.54 -9.29
N LYS A 9 17.81 -14.15 -9.76
CA LYS A 9 18.24 -15.48 -9.32
C LYS A 9 18.42 -15.58 -7.80
N LYS A 10 18.99 -14.55 -7.17
CA LYS A 10 19.20 -14.54 -5.70
C LYS A 10 17.87 -14.36 -4.96
N LEU A 11 16.92 -13.64 -5.53
CA LEU A 11 15.61 -13.45 -4.94
C LEU A 11 14.81 -14.75 -4.82
N PHE A 12 15.02 -15.71 -5.74
CA PHE A 12 14.32 -17.00 -5.76
C PHE A 12 15.12 -18.16 -5.17
N THR A 13 16.41 -18.01 -4.88
CA THR A 13 17.25 -19.10 -4.34
C THR A 13 17.72 -18.88 -2.90
N LEU A 14 17.79 -17.63 -2.43
CA LEU A 14 18.26 -17.35 -1.07
C LEU A 14 17.20 -17.66 -0.01
N SER A 15 17.67 -18.00 1.20
CA SER A 15 16.80 -18.21 2.36
C SER A 15 16.10 -16.92 2.77
N ARG A 16 14.93 -17.06 3.40
CA ARG A 16 14.14 -15.93 3.94
C ARG A 16 14.98 -14.99 4.78
N GLN A 17 15.71 -15.50 5.77
CA GLN A 17 16.55 -14.68 6.65
C GLN A 17 17.58 -13.83 5.89
N THR A 18 18.22 -14.42 4.87
CA THR A 18 19.22 -13.73 4.06
C THR A 18 18.59 -12.61 3.23
N ILE A 19 17.43 -12.89 2.62
CA ILE A 19 16.67 -11.92 1.83
C ILE A 19 16.20 -10.76 2.70
N GLU A 20 15.62 -11.05 3.86
CA GLU A 20 15.15 -10.03 4.80
C GLU A 20 16.29 -9.07 5.21
N LYS A 21 17.46 -9.62 5.54
CA LYS A 21 18.64 -8.84 5.90
C LYS A 21 19.11 -7.95 4.74
N ARG A 22 19.16 -8.49 3.52
CA ARG A 22 19.64 -7.76 2.33
C ARG A 22 18.69 -6.62 1.94
N ILE A 23 17.38 -6.86 1.92
CA ILE A 23 16.40 -5.83 1.58
C ILE A 23 16.40 -4.72 2.64
N ARG A 24 16.47 -5.06 3.93
CA ARG A 24 16.58 -4.04 5.00
C ARG A 24 17.84 -3.19 4.84
N LYS A 25 18.98 -3.82 4.54
CA LYS A 25 20.23 -3.12 4.29
C LYS A 25 20.11 -2.18 3.08
N PHE A 26 19.61 -2.70 1.96
CA PHE A 26 19.37 -1.91 0.75
C PHE A 26 18.51 -0.67 1.02
N TYR A 27 17.35 -0.85 1.67
CA TYR A 27 16.48 0.28 2.00
C TYR A 27 17.13 1.25 2.98
N HIS A 28 17.88 0.73 3.96
CA HIS A 28 18.57 1.59 4.92
C HIS A 28 19.59 2.50 4.22
N GLU A 29 20.35 1.98 3.27
CA GLU A 29 21.41 2.69 2.54
C GLU A 29 20.86 3.65 1.48
N THR A 30 19.80 3.26 0.77
CA THR A 30 19.29 4.02 -0.39
C THR A 30 18.06 4.88 -0.08
N LYS A 31 17.28 4.52 0.94
CA LYS A 31 15.92 5.03 1.20
C LYS A 31 14.96 4.85 0.02
N ASP A 32 15.25 3.95 -0.92
CA ASP A 32 14.41 3.75 -2.10
C ASP A 32 13.20 2.86 -1.77
N GLY A 33 12.09 3.53 -1.46
CA GLY A 33 10.81 2.87 -1.18
C GLY A 33 10.19 2.20 -2.40
N THR A 34 10.41 2.73 -3.61
CA THR A 34 9.83 2.16 -4.84
C THR A 34 10.47 0.84 -5.16
N ALA A 35 11.80 0.81 -5.22
CA ALA A 35 12.57 -0.42 -5.43
C ALA A 35 12.26 -1.47 -4.36
N THR A 36 12.15 -1.04 -3.10
CA THR A 36 11.82 -1.95 -2.00
C THR A 36 10.42 -2.55 -2.17
N ILE A 37 9.42 -1.77 -2.57
CA ILE A 37 8.07 -2.28 -2.85
C ILE A 37 8.10 -3.32 -3.96
N GLU A 38 8.82 -3.06 -5.06
CA GLU A 38 8.93 -4.01 -6.18
C GLU A 38 9.60 -5.32 -5.76
N LEU A 39 10.68 -5.26 -4.97
CA LEU A 39 11.32 -6.44 -4.38
C LEU A 39 10.35 -7.24 -3.51
N LEU A 40 9.51 -6.58 -2.72
CA LEU A 40 8.53 -7.26 -1.86
C LEU A 40 7.42 -7.95 -2.68
N ILE A 41 6.95 -7.33 -3.76
CA ILE A 41 5.98 -7.96 -4.68
C ILE A 41 6.58 -9.22 -5.29
N ALA A 42 7.84 -9.16 -5.72
CA ALA A 42 8.52 -10.31 -6.29
C ALA A 42 8.67 -11.47 -5.27
N LEU A 43 8.82 -11.16 -3.98
CA LEU A 43 8.77 -12.19 -2.93
C LEU A 43 7.37 -12.76 -2.68
N GLN A 44 6.32 -11.96 -2.86
CA GLN A 44 4.95 -12.49 -2.81
C GLN A 44 4.70 -13.46 -3.97
N VAL A 45 5.16 -13.12 -5.18
CA VAL A 45 5.11 -14.03 -6.34
C VAL A 45 5.87 -15.32 -6.05
N ARG A 46 7.07 -15.25 -5.44
CA ARG A 46 7.78 -16.45 -4.98
C ARG A 46 6.96 -17.26 -3.98
N ALA A 47 6.29 -16.59 -3.05
CA ALA A 47 5.49 -17.24 -2.02
C ALA A 47 4.32 -18.04 -2.61
N GLU A 48 3.69 -17.50 -3.66
CA GLU A 48 2.59 -18.16 -4.37
C GLU A 48 3.08 -19.32 -5.25
N LEU A 49 4.25 -19.19 -5.90
CA LEU A 49 4.74 -20.18 -6.85
C LEU A 49 5.45 -21.37 -6.20
N CYS A 50 6.15 -21.16 -5.09
CA CYS A 50 7.08 -22.16 -4.57
C CYS A 50 6.91 -22.41 -3.07
N GLU A 51 6.84 -21.35 -2.27
CA GLU A 51 7.20 -21.45 -0.85
C GLU A 51 6.39 -20.49 0.04
N SER A 52 5.35 -21.01 0.69
CA SER A 52 4.47 -20.21 1.58
C SER A 52 5.22 -19.54 2.75
N GLU A 53 6.45 -19.98 3.07
CA GLU A 53 7.30 -19.34 4.06
C GLU A 53 7.62 -17.87 3.74
N PHE A 54 7.44 -17.44 2.48
CA PHE A 54 7.64 -16.04 2.08
C PHE A 54 6.39 -15.16 2.23
N LYS A 55 5.27 -15.70 2.73
CA LYS A 55 4.07 -14.91 2.98
C LYS A 55 4.34 -13.78 3.99
N SER A 56 3.91 -12.57 3.64
CA SER A 56 4.02 -11.36 4.46
C SER A 56 5.44 -11.02 4.93
N VAL A 57 6.47 -11.38 4.13
CA VAL A 57 7.86 -11.06 4.41
C VAL A 57 8.05 -9.55 4.55
N LEU A 58 8.84 -9.14 5.54
CA LEU A 58 9.15 -7.75 5.85
C LEU A 58 7.93 -6.84 6.05
N ARG A 59 6.84 -7.39 6.61
CA ARG A 59 5.60 -6.63 6.89
C ARG A 59 5.83 -5.28 7.56
N GLY A 60 6.68 -5.22 8.59
CA GLY A 60 6.98 -3.97 9.30
C GLY A 60 7.68 -2.92 8.43
N LEU A 61 8.53 -3.35 7.50
CA LEU A 61 9.21 -2.43 6.57
C LEU A 61 8.23 -1.87 5.53
N ALA A 62 7.36 -2.72 4.97
CA ALA A 62 6.31 -2.27 4.08
C ALA A 62 5.39 -1.25 4.76
N ASN A 63 4.94 -1.56 6.00
CA ASN A 63 4.13 -0.64 6.80
C ASN A 63 4.81 0.72 6.98
N TYR A 64 6.09 0.71 7.35
CA TYR A 64 6.87 1.94 7.49
C TYR A 64 6.94 2.74 6.18
N ILE A 65 7.26 2.08 5.06
CA ILE A 65 7.35 2.74 3.75
C ILE A 65 6.01 3.37 3.39
N PHE A 66 4.93 2.61 3.41
CA PHE A 66 3.60 3.07 3.01
C PHE A 66 3.02 4.14 3.95
N LEU A 67 3.20 4.02 5.27
CA LEU A 67 2.56 4.94 6.24
C LEU A 67 3.44 6.13 6.60
N LYS A 68 4.76 5.96 6.70
CA LYS A 68 5.67 6.99 7.26
C LYS A 68 6.48 7.77 6.24
N THR A 69 6.53 7.35 4.97
CA THR A 69 7.25 8.08 3.91
C THR A 69 6.28 8.85 2.98
N ARG A 70 6.80 9.70 2.09
CA ARG A 70 5.97 10.45 1.14
C ARG A 70 5.29 9.49 0.14
N SER A 71 4.02 9.73 -0.16
CA SER A 71 3.28 8.97 -1.17
C SER A 71 3.92 9.08 -2.55
N THR A 72 4.26 7.95 -3.17
CA THR A 72 4.80 7.88 -4.54
C THR A 72 3.78 7.30 -5.52
N ALA A 73 4.02 7.47 -6.83
CA ALA A 73 3.19 6.84 -7.86
C ALA A 73 3.24 5.30 -7.79
N ALA A 74 4.40 4.73 -7.46
CA ALA A 74 4.56 3.29 -7.28
C ALA A 74 3.72 2.76 -6.12
N MET A 75 3.68 3.47 -4.99
CA MET A 75 2.80 3.10 -3.87
C MET A 75 1.34 3.03 -4.31
N ARG A 76 0.83 4.07 -4.98
CA ARG A 76 -0.55 4.07 -5.51
C ARG A 76 -0.81 2.93 -6.49
N ARG A 77 0.17 2.59 -7.33
CA ARG A 77 0.03 1.50 -8.31
C ARG A 77 -0.03 0.13 -7.65
N TYR A 78 0.76 -0.09 -6.59
CA TYR A 78 1.02 -1.43 -6.06
C TYR A 78 0.41 -1.71 -4.70
N TYR A 79 -0.21 -0.74 -4.02
CA TYR A 79 -0.70 -0.91 -2.64
C TYR A 79 -1.63 -2.12 -2.46
N ILE A 80 -2.44 -2.47 -3.47
CA ILE A 80 -3.40 -3.59 -3.41
C ILE A 80 -2.73 -4.94 -3.14
N TYR A 81 -1.48 -5.14 -3.57
CA TYR A 81 -0.71 -6.36 -3.26
C TYR A 81 -0.31 -6.46 -1.79
N PHE A 82 -0.51 -5.41 -1.01
CA PHE A 82 -0.13 -5.36 0.39
C PHE A 82 -1.34 -5.39 1.33
N THR A 83 -2.56 -5.70 0.88
CA THR A 83 -3.74 -5.72 1.77
C THR A 83 -3.51 -6.59 3.03
N ASP A 84 -2.92 -7.77 2.87
CA ASP A 84 -2.59 -8.68 3.98
C ASP A 84 -1.48 -8.16 4.92
N TYR A 85 -0.80 -7.08 4.55
CA TYR A 85 0.26 -6.46 5.36
C TYR A 85 -0.29 -5.43 6.36
N PHE A 86 -1.54 -5.03 6.24
CA PHE A 86 -2.15 -3.99 7.06
C PHE A 86 -3.32 -4.53 7.86
N GLY A 87 -3.50 -4.04 9.08
CA GLY A 87 -4.78 -4.18 9.76
C GLY A 87 -5.85 -3.30 9.10
N LYS A 88 -7.13 -3.58 9.36
CA LYS A 88 -8.27 -2.82 8.79
C LYS A 88 -8.14 -1.30 8.95
N LYS A 89 -7.75 -0.84 10.15
CA LYS A 89 -7.56 0.59 10.45
C LYS A 89 -6.37 1.19 9.69
N GLU A 90 -5.26 0.46 9.63
CA GLU A 90 -4.06 0.91 8.90
C GLU A 90 -4.31 0.98 7.40
N TRP A 91 -5.10 0.04 6.86
CA TRP A 91 -5.49 -0.01 5.45
C TRP A 91 -6.37 1.16 5.04
N GLN A 92 -7.31 1.55 5.90
CA GLN A 92 -8.14 2.74 5.68
C GLN A 92 -7.28 4.01 5.63
N LEU A 93 -6.43 4.21 6.64
CA LEU A 93 -5.51 5.34 6.70
C LEU A 93 -4.57 5.39 5.48
N LEU A 94 -4.10 4.23 5.02
CA LEU A 94 -3.27 4.14 3.83
C LEU A 94 -4.03 4.58 2.58
N SER A 95 -5.29 4.15 2.43
CA SER A 95 -6.13 4.48 1.28
C SER A 95 -6.38 5.98 1.20
N GLU A 96 -6.76 6.61 2.33
CA GLU A 96 -6.96 8.06 2.43
C GLU A 96 -5.68 8.84 2.10
N LYS A 97 -4.52 8.38 2.63
CA LYS A 97 -3.22 9.00 2.36
C LYS A 97 -2.78 8.90 0.89
N LEU A 98 -3.04 7.76 0.24
CA LEU A 98 -2.61 7.53 -1.14
C LEU A 98 -3.52 8.22 -2.16
N PHE A 99 -4.81 8.37 -1.83
CA PHE A 99 -5.83 8.87 -2.75
C PHE A 99 -6.67 10.01 -2.15
N PRO A 100 -6.05 11.13 -1.72
CA PRO A 100 -6.76 12.23 -1.07
C PRO A 100 -7.81 12.90 -1.96
N ALA A 101 -7.68 12.78 -3.29
CA ALA A 101 -8.66 13.32 -4.23
C ALA A 101 -9.95 12.47 -4.31
N GLN A 102 -9.86 11.15 -4.09
CA GLN A 102 -11.03 10.27 -4.13
C GLN A 102 -11.87 10.43 -2.86
N THR A 103 -11.23 10.63 -1.71
CA THR A 103 -11.90 11.00 -0.45
C THR A 103 -12.56 12.37 -0.56
N TYR A 104 -11.87 13.36 -1.13
CA TYR A 104 -12.44 14.70 -1.33
C TYR A 104 -13.69 14.68 -2.23
N VAL A 105 -13.68 13.89 -3.31
CA VAL A 105 -14.87 13.76 -4.17
C VAL A 105 -16.00 13.03 -3.46
N ALA A 106 -15.72 11.94 -2.73
CA ALA A 106 -16.75 11.22 -1.97
C ALA A 106 -17.43 12.12 -0.92
N GLU A 107 -16.65 12.82 -0.09
CA GLU A 107 -17.16 13.76 0.93
C GLU A 107 -18.01 14.87 0.30
N LYS A 108 -17.56 15.43 -0.82
CA LYS A 108 -18.29 16.49 -1.51
C LYS A 108 -19.59 15.98 -2.13
N THR A 109 -19.62 14.73 -2.59
CA THR A 109 -20.82 14.10 -3.15
C THR A 109 -21.84 13.78 -2.05
N GLU A 110 -21.38 13.32 -0.88
CA GLU A 110 -22.23 13.12 0.31
C GLU A 110 -22.80 14.43 0.85
N GLN A 111 -22.01 15.51 0.89
CA GLN A 111 -22.48 16.84 1.29
C GLN A 111 -23.56 17.38 0.35
N LEU A 112 -23.39 17.22 -0.97
CA LEU A 112 -24.37 17.62 -1.96
C LEU A 112 -25.67 16.80 -1.86
N LEU A 113 -25.56 15.48 -1.65
CA LEU A 113 -26.73 14.63 -1.43
C LEU A 113 -27.52 15.06 -0.18
N ASN A 114 -26.82 15.34 0.93
CA ASN A 114 -27.46 15.80 2.15
C ASN A 114 -28.16 17.16 1.96
N GLN A 115 -27.55 18.10 1.23
CA GLN A 115 -28.19 19.38 0.89
C GLN A 115 -29.48 19.16 0.07
N ILE A 116 -29.45 18.27 -0.92
CA ILE A 116 -30.59 17.96 -1.78
C ILE A 116 -31.71 17.22 -1.00
N THR A 117 -31.38 16.42 0.01
CA THR A 117 -32.38 15.74 0.85
C THR A 117 -32.97 16.60 1.97
N GLU A 118 -32.25 17.64 2.42
CA GLU A 118 -32.75 18.60 3.42
C GLU A 118 -33.60 19.72 2.77
N GLU A 119 -33.35 20.08 1.50
CA GLU A 119 -34.10 21.12 0.77
C GLU A 119 -35.56 20.83 0.36
N PRO A 120 -36.14 19.61 0.35
CA PRO A 120 -37.55 19.44 0.02
C PRO A 120 -38.47 19.50 1.25
N LEU A 121 -37.98 19.24 2.48
CA LEU A 121 -38.87 19.00 3.61
C LEU A 121 -39.46 20.27 4.24
N THR A 122 -38.84 21.43 4.03
CA THR A 122 -39.38 22.73 4.47
C THR A 122 -40.48 23.26 3.56
N GLY A 123 -40.44 22.94 2.26
CA GLY A 123 -41.46 23.37 1.29
C GLY A 123 -42.78 22.59 1.33
N PHE A 124 -42.83 21.44 2.02
CA PHE A 124 -44.06 20.65 2.21
C PHE A 124 -44.70 20.83 3.59
N ALA A 125 -44.05 21.53 4.53
CA ALA A 125 -44.58 21.80 5.87
C ALA A 125 -45.34 23.13 5.96
N GLU A 126 -45.23 24.00 4.95
CA GLU A 126 -45.96 25.25 4.84
C GLU A 126 -46.97 25.16 3.69
N SER A 127 -48.18 24.70 4.04
CA SER A 127 -49.40 24.89 3.25
C SER A 127 -49.78 26.36 3.14
#